data_AF-A0A965FU53-F1
#
_entry.id   AF-A0A965FU53-F1
#
_cell.length_a   1.000
_cell.length_b   1.000
_cell.length_c   1.000
_cell.angle_alpha   90.00
_cell.angle_beta   90.00
_cell.angle_gamma   90.00
#
_symmetry.space_group_name_H-M   'P 1'
#
loop_
_entity.id
_entity.type
_entity.pdbx_description
1 polymer ?
#
loop_
_entity_poly.entity_id
_entity_poly.type
_entity_poly.pdbx_seq_one_letter_code
_entity_poly.pdbx_strand_id
1 'polypeptide(L)'
;MQEIWMIDHARRGQKWITEELYKIMDVFGFRAVMFVEWGFRPADVRRTTERIKVPGGVVKEWVRTAKQEEELAREAETAGHRESAAEFYYRAALYYGPACGVIHSNTPKKHELYARLVHCYTKFTELF
;
A
#
# COMPACT_ATOMS: atom_id res chain seq x y z
N MET A 1 11.71 12.23 45.11
CA MET A 1 10.98 11.17 44.37
C MET A 1 9.63 11.78 44.01
N GLN A 2 9.55 12.46 42.86
CA GLN A 2 8.31 13.05 42.35
C GLN A 2 7.97 12.30 41.07
N GLU A 3 6.79 11.67 41.06
CA GLU A 3 6.20 11.01 39.91
C GLU A 3 6.00 12.05 38.80
N ILE A 4 6.86 11.99 37.79
CA ILE A 4 6.57 12.63 36.50
C ILE A 4 5.53 11.72 35.84
N TRP A 5 4.26 12.02 36.08
CA TRP A 5 3.18 11.64 35.18
C TRP A 5 3.46 12.32 33.84
N MET A 6 4.33 11.70 33.03
CA MET A 6 4.56 12.08 31.66
C MET A 6 3.25 11.85 30.92
N ILE A 7 2.45 12.90 30.79
CA ILE A 7 1.49 13.00 29.71
C ILE A 7 2.35 12.84 28.44
N ASP A 8 2.30 11.67 27.83
CA ASP A 8 3.04 11.35 26.63
C ASP A 8 2.48 12.20 25.48
N HIS A 9 2.97 13.43 25.36
CA HIS A 9 2.72 14.33 24.25
C HIS A 9 3.42 13.85 22.96
N ALA A 10 4.10 12.69 22.98
CA ALA A 10 4.60 12.13 21.74
C ALA A 10 3.41 11.86 20.81
N ARG A 11 3.58 12.27 19.55
CA ARG A 11 2.67 12.00 18.42
C ARG A 11 2.21 10.53 18.32
N ARG A 12 2.96 9.61 18.95
CA ARG A 12 2.63 8.18 19.08
C ARG A 12 1.38 7.90 19.91
N GLY A 13 1.12 8.67 20.98
CA GLY A 13 -0.08 8.54 21.81
C GLY A 13 -1.34 9.16 21.21
N GLN A 14 -1.19 9.99 20.18
CA GLN A 14 -2.28 10.76 19.55
C GLN A 14 -2.85 10.11 18.27
N LYS A 15 -2.59 8.81 18.05
CA LYS A 15 -3.10 8.08 16.86
C LYS A 15 -4.62 8.17 16.72
N TRP A 16 -5.35 8.23 17.83
CA TRP A 16 -6.81 8.39 17.87
C TRP A 16 -7.30 9.62 17.11
N ILE A 17 -6.54 10.72 17.09
CA ILE A 17 -6.91 11.94 16.34
C ILE A 17 -6.95 11.64 14.83
N THR A 18 -5.97 10.88 14.34
CA THR A 18 -5.93 10.47 12.93
C THR A 18 -7.07 9.50 12.60
N GLU A 19 -7.48 8.66 13.55
CA GLU A 19 -8.63 7.76 13.38
C GLU A 19 -9.96 8.52 13.36
N GLU A 20 -10.15 9.52 14.22
CA GLU A 20 -11.37 10.35 14.21
C GLU A 20 -11.45 11.23 12.96
N LEU A 21 -10.34 11.84 12.54
CA LEU A 21 -10.28 12.58 11.28
C LEU A 21 -10.58 11.68 10.08
N TYR A 22 -10.13 10.42 10.11
CA TYR A 22 -10.44 9.44 9.07
C TYR A 22 -11.95 9.16 8.97
N LYS A 23 -12.62 8.97 10.11
CA LYS A 23 -14.07 8.73 10.16
C LYS A 23 -14.86 9.90 9.60
N ILE A 24 -14.43 11.14 9.88
CA ILE A 24 -15.14 12.35 9.48
C ILE A 24 -14.92 12.67 8.00
N MET A 25 -13.67 12.56 7.53
CA MET A 25 -13.33 13.01 6.18
C MET A 25 -13.56 11.92 5.12
N ASP A 26 -13.55 10.63 5.47
CA ASP A 26 -13.39 9.50 4.52
C ASP A 26 -12.15 9.66 3.60
N VAL A 27 -11.27 10.62 3.91
CA VAL A 27 -10.05 10.92 3.18
C VAL A 27 -8.91 10.27 3.94
N PHE A 28 -8.62 9.01 3.61
CA PHE A 28 -7.22 8.71 3.36
C PHE A 28 -6.95 9.23 1.95
N GLY A 29 -5.82 9.92 1.74
CA GLY A 29 -5.44 10.51 0.44
C GLY A 29 -5.34 9.53 -0.75
N PHE A 30 -5.78 8.28 -0.60
CA PHE A 30 -5.79 7.22 -1.59
C PHE A 30 -6.91 7.32 -2.65
N ARG A 31 -7.85 8.25 -2.56
CA ARG A 31 -8.89 8.47 -3.60
C ARG A 31 -8.73 9.78 -4.38
N ALA A 32 -7.54 10.38 -4.34
CA ALA A 32 -7.24 11.58 -5.10
C ALA A 32 -6.96 11.27 -6.58
N VAL A 33 -7.25 12.23 -7.47
CA VAL A 33 -7.01 12.11 -8.93
C VAL A 33 -5.56 11.74 -9.24
N MET A 34 -4.61 12.16 -8.40
CA MET A 34 -3.19 11.80 -8.49
C MET A 34 -2.93 10.29 -8.57
N PHE A 35 -3.77 9.44 -7.96
CA PHE A 35 -3.62 7.98 -8.07
C PHE A 35 -3.87 7.49 -9.49
N VAL A 36 -4.82 8.11 -10.19
CA VAL A 36 -5.10 7.79 -11.61
C VAL A 36 -3.94 8.26 -12.49
N GLU A 37 -3.41 9.46 -12.23
CA GLU A 37 -2.25 10.00 -12.96
C GLU A 37 -0.98 9.14 -12.76
N TRP A 38 -0.82 8.54 -11.58
CA TRP A 38 0.28 7.60 -11.30
C TRP A 38 0.07 6.20 -11.90
N GLY A 39 -1.06 5.96 -12.59
CA GLY A 39 -1.35 4.70 -13.26
C GLY A 39 -2.11 3.67 -12.41
N PHE A 40 -2.64 4.05 -11.25
CA PHE A 40 -3.52 3.14 -10.49
C PHE A 40 -4.86 3.00 -11.21
N ARG A 41 -5.41 1.77 -11.21
CA ARG A 41 -6.75 1.54 -11.76
C ARG A 41 -7.81 2.08 -10.80
N PRO A 42 -8.72 2.97 -11.23
CA PRO A 42 -9.75 3.54 -10.36
C PRO A 42 -10.62 2.50 -9.64
N ALA A 43 -10.92 1.38 -10.31
CA ALA A 43 -11.69 0.29 -9.74
C ALA A 43 -10.96 -0.38 -8.55
N ASP A 44 -9.65 -0.64 -8.69
CA ASP A 44 -8.84 -1.26 -7.65
C ASP A 44 -8.61 -0.32 -6.48
N VAL A 45 -8.37 0.97 -6.77
CA VAL A 45 -8.28 2.02 -5.76
C VAL A 45 -9.56 2.07 -4.93
N ARG A 46 -10.72 2.14 -5.60
CA ARG A 46 -12.02 2.16 -4.94
C ARG A 46 -12.23 0.91 -4.08
N ARG A 47 -12.08 -0.29 -4.66
CA ARG A 47 -12.26 -1.57 -3.95
C ARG A 47 -11.31 -1.72 -2.76
N THR A 48 -10.06 -1.29 -2.90
CA THR A 48 -9.05 -1.37 -1.84
C THR A 48 -9.40 -0.42 -0.70
N THR A 49 -9.68 0.84 -1.03
CA THR A 49 -9.99 1.88 -0.04
C THR A 49 -11.32 1.63 0.67
N GLU A 50 -12.34 1.07 0.00
CA GLU A 50 -13.59 0.66 0.65
C GLU A 50 -13.40 -0.37 1.77
N ARG A 51 -12.33 -1.18 1.72
CA ARG A 51 -11.98 -2.15 2.77
C ARG A 51 -11.24 -1.53 3.95
N ILE A 52 -10.65 -0.34 3.79
CA ILE A 52 -9.91 0.35 4.84
C ILE A 52 -10.93 1.06 5.74
N LYS A 53 -11.25 0.46 6.89
CA LYS A 53 -12.19 1.05 7.86
C LYS A 53 -11.51 1.90 8.94
N VAL A 54 -10.20 1.72 9.10
CA VAL A 54 -9.36 2.48 10.05
C VAL A 54 -7.99 2.70 9.43
N PRO A 55 -7.26 3.78 9.78
CA PRO A 55 -5.90 4.05 9.33
C PRO A 55 -4.93 2.86 9.43
N GLY A 56 -5.02 2.07 10.51
CA GLY A 56 -4.20 0.87 10.69
C GLY A 56 -4.42 -0.23 9.64
N GLY A 57 -5.54 -0.20 8.91
CA GLY A 57 -5.88 -1.17 7.87
C GLY A 57 -5.22 -0.91 6.52
N VAL A 58 -4.64 0.27 6.32
CA VAL A 58 -4.06 0.70 5.03
C VAL A 58 -3.03 -0.29 4.49
N VAL A 59 -2.03 -0.62 5.31
CA VAL A 59 -0.94 -1.54 4.90
C VAL A 59 -1.53 -2.89 4.51
N LYS A 60 -2.44 -3.42 5.34
CA LYS A 60 -3.05 -4.73 5.11
C LYS A 60 -3.79 -4.78 3.78
N GLU A 61 -4.67 -3.81 3.51
CA GLU A 61 -5.54 -3.88 2.33
C GLU A 61 -4.78 -3.55 1.03
N TRP A 62 -3.79 -2.64 1.04
CA TRP A 62 -2.93 -2.43 -0.12
C TRP A 62 -2.03 -3.64 -0.42
N VAL A 63 -1.46 -4.28 0.60
CA VAL A 63 -0.69 -5.53 0.43
C VAL A 63 -1.58 -6.65 -0.11
N ARG A 64 -2.84 -6.72 0.31
CA ARG A 64 -3.80 -7.67 -0.25
C ARG A 64 -4.01 -7.47 -1.74
N THR A 65 -4.24 -6.24 -2.19
CA THR A 65 -4.43 -5.93 -3.62
C THR A 65 -3.14 -6.17 -4.42
N ALA A 66 -1.98 -5.76 -3.90
CA ALA A 66 -0.70 -6.00 -4.56
C ALA A 66 -0.41 -7.49 -4.75
N LYS A 67 -0.69 -8.33 -3.72
CA LYS A 67 -0.55 -9.78 -3.81
C LYS A 67 -1.45 -10.41 -4.88
N GLN A 68 -2.65 -9.87 -5.09
CA GLN A 68 -3.57 -10.37 -6.11
C GLN A 68 -3.02 -10.11 -7.50
N GLU A 69 -2.56 -8.89 -7.78
CA GLU A 69 -1.92 -8.57 -9.08
C GLU A 69 -0.64 -9.37 -9.30
N GLU A 70 0.17 -9.57 -8.25
CA GLU A 70 1.40 -10.36 -8.36
C GLU A 70 1.14 -11.85 -8.64
N GLU A 71 0.03 -12.40 -8.14
CA GLU A 71 -0.39 -13.76 -8.48
C GLU A 71 -0.83 -13.85 -9.94
N LEU A 72 -1.65 -12.91 -10.41
CA LEU A 72 -2.05 -12.83 -11.82
C LEU A 72 -0.84 -12.66 -12.74
N ALA A 73 0.19 -11.93 -12.29
CA ALA A 73 1.45 -11.78 -13.00
C ALA A 73 2.18 -13.12 -13.15
N ARG A 74 2.30 -13.90 -12.07
CA ARG A 74 2.90 -15.24 -12.09
C ARG A 74 2.13 -16.21 -12.97
N GLU A 75 0.80 -16.18 -12.90
CA GLU A 75 -0.07 -17.01 -13.75
C GLU A 75 0.12 -16.68 -15.23
N ALA A 76 0.11 -15.39 -15.58
CA ALA A 76 0.34 -14.93 -16.95
C ALA A 76 1.76 -15.26 -17.44
N GLU A 77 2.78 -15.09 -16.60
CA GLU A 77 4.16 -15.42 -16.94
C GLU A 77 4.34 -16.92 -17.21
N THR A 78 3.76 -17.76 -16.34
CA THR A 78 3.78 -19.23 -16.49
C THR A 78 3.05 -19.69 -17.75
N ALA A 79 1.97 -18.98 -18.14
CA ALA A 79 1.24 -19.22 -19.38
C ALA A 79 1.94 -18.67 -20.65
N GLY A 80 3.08 -17.98 -20.50
CA GLY A 80 3.81 -17.37 -21.62
C GLY A 80 3.20 -16.05 -22.13
N HIS A 81 2.23 -15.47 -21.40
CA HIS A 81 1.61 -14.20 -21.75
C HIS A 81 2.46 -13.02 -21.27
N ARG A 82 3.59 -12.78 -21.94
CA ARG A 82 4.64 -11.81 -21.53
C ARG A 82 4.09 -10.41 -21.25
N GLU A 83 3.30 -9.83 -22.15
CA GLU A 83 2.76 -8.46 -21.98
C GLU A 83 1.80 -8.36 -20.80
N SER A 84 0.90 -9.34 -20.65
CA SER A 84 -0.02 -9.39 -19.51
C SER A 84 0.74 -9.52 -18.20
N ALA A 85 1.75 -10.40 -18.15
CA ALA A 85 2.60 -10.57 -16.98
C ALA A 85 3.31 -9.25 -16.62
N ALA A 86 3.91 -8.56 -17.59
CA ALA A 86 4.54 -7.26 -17.38
C ALA A 86 3.56 -6.25 -16.76
N GLU A 87 2.35 -6.14 -17.30
CA GLU A 87 1.35 -5.19 -16.81
C GLU A 87 0.90 -5.53 -15.37
N PHE A 88 0.68 -6.82 -15.06
CA PHE A 88 0.31 -7.26 -13.72
C PHE A 88 1.45 -7.03 -12.71
N TYR A 89 2.71 -7.28 -13.09
CA TYR A 89 3.86 -6.95 -12.23
C TYR A 89 3.99 -5.44 -11.98
N TYR A 90 3.79 -4.61 -13.00
CA TYR A 90 3.77 -3.16 -12.84
C TYR A 90 2.67 -2.71 -11.85
N ARG A 91 1.46 -3.25 -11.98
CA ARG A 91 0.34 -2.97 -11.07
C ARG A 91 0.61 -3.44 -9.64
N ALA A 92 1.18 -4.63 -9.46
CA ALA A 92 1.60 -5.13 -8.16
C ALA A 92 2.62 -4.18 -7.48
N ALA A 93 3.61 -3.71 -8.25
CA ALA A 93 4.63 -2.77 -7.76
C ALA A 93 3.99 -1.45 -7.28
N LEU A 94 3.09 -0.87 -8.10
CA LEU A 94 2.34 0.34 -7.73
C LEU A 94 1.56 0.14 -6.42
N TYR A 95 0.91 -1.02 -6.23
CA TYR A 95 0.09 -1.30 -5.05
C TYR A 95 0.90 -1.60 -3.79
N TYR A 96 2.15 -2.05 -3.90
CA TYR A 96 3.07 -2.08 -2.76
C TYR A 96 3.53 -0.68 -2.32
N GLY A 97 3.50 0.32 -3.21
CA GLY A 97 3.93 1.69 -2.93
C GLY A 97 3.24 2.33 -1.73
N PRO A 98 1.89 2.42 -1.72
CA PRO A 98 1.12 2.90 -0.57
C PRO A 98 1.43 2.17 0.73
N ALA A 99 1.57 0.85 0.69
CA ALA A 99 1.87 0.04 1.86
C ALA A 99 3.26 0.36 2.43
N CYS A 100 4.25 0.64 1.59
CA CYS A 100 5.57 1.10 2.02
C CYS A 100 5.55 2.54 2.53
N GLY A 101 4.81 3.42 1.85
CA GLY A 101 4.79 4.86 2.12
C GLY A 101 4.23 5.22 3.50
N VAL A 102 3.26 4.47 4.01
CA VAL A 102 2.67 4.73 5.34
C VAL A 102 3.46 4.15 6.52
N ILE A 103 4.45 3.28 6.26
CA ILE A 103 5.36 2.77 7.28
C ILE A 103 6.57 3.70 7.37
N HIS A 104 6.51 4.63 8.33
CA HIS A 104 7.51 5.70 8.45
C HIS A 104 8.87 5.20 8.95
N SER A 105 8.89 4.23 9.88
CA SER A 105 10.13 3.63 10.40
C SER A 105 10.64 2.49 9.50
N ASN A 106 11.96 2.31 9.43
CA ASN A 106 12.59 1.18 8.76
C ASN A 106 12.44 -0.10 9.58
N THR A 107 11.27 -0.73 9.46
CA THR A 107 10.95 -2.00 10.13
C THR A 107 11.28 -3.18 9.22
N PRO A 108 11.50 -4.39 9.76
CA PRO A 108 11.63 -5.60 8.94
C PRO A 108 10.48 -5.76 7.95
N LYS A 109 9.26 -5.40 8.36
CA LYS A 109 8.09 -5.42 7.48
C LYS A 109 8.20 -4.45 6.30
N LYS A 110 8.72 -3.23 6.53
CA LYS A 110 8.95 -2.27 5.44
C LYS A 110 9.97 -2.81 4.44
N HIS A 111 11.05 -3.42 4.92
CA HIS A 111 12.06 -4.03 4.06
C HIS A 111 11.49 -5.19 3.23
N GLU A 112 10.68 -6.06 3.85
CA GLU A 112 9.98 -7.15 3.15
C GLU A 112 9.08 -6.61 2.02
N LEU A 113 8.25 -5.59 2.31
CA LEU A 113 7.37 -5.00 1.32
C LEU A 113 8.13 -4.26 0.21
N TYR A 114 9.20 -3.56 0.57
CA TYR A 114 10.04 -2.87 -0.40
C TYR A 114 10.77 -3.86 -1.32
N ALA A 115 11.25 -4.99 -0.79
CA ALA A 115 11.84 -6.05 -1.62
C ALA A 115 10.85 -6.61 -2.64
N ARG A 116 9.57 -6.76 -2.27
CA ARG A 116 8.52 -7.20 -3.22
C ARG A 116 8.18 -6.13 -4.26
N LEU A 117 8.13 -4.86 -3.86
CA LEU A 117 7.99 -3.74 -4.79
C LEU A 117 9.12 -3.75 -5.83
N VAL A 118 10.37 -3.88 -5.38
CA VAL A 118 11.55 -3.93 -6.26
C VAL A 118 11.48 -5.13 -7.18
N HIS A 119 11.17 -6.32 -6.64
CA HIS A 119 10.99 -7.53 -7.44
C HIS A 119 9.98 -7.34 -8.57
N CYS A 120 8.81 -6.76 -8.27
CA CYS A 120 7.77 -6.52 -9.28
C CYS A 120 8.23 -5.53 -10.36
N TYR A 121 8.90 -4.43 -9.99
CA TYR A 121 9.46 -3.51 -10.99
C TYR A 121 10.55 -4.17 -11.85
N THR A 122 11.42 -4.99 -11.25
CA THR A 122 12.42 -5.75 -12.00
C THR A 122 11.77 -6.68 -13.01
N LYS A 123 10.76 -7.47 -12.59
CA LYS A 123 10.00 -8.34 -13.49
C LYS A 123 9.33 -7.56 -14.62
N PHE A 124 8.72 -6.41 -14.32
CA PHE A 124 8.17 -5.52 -15.35
C PHE A 124 9.24 -5.11 -16.38
N THR A 125 10.42 -4.66 -15.94
CA THR A 125 11.50 -4.24 -16.86
C THR A 125 12.13 -5.37 -17.66
N GLU A 126 12.05 -6.62 -17.19
CA GLU A 126 12.49 -7.80 -17.94
C GLU A 126 11.48 -8.22 -19.02
N LEU A 127 10.19 -7.99 -18.75
CA LEU A 127 9.06 -8.46 -19.55
C LEU A 127 8.49 -7.39 -20.51
N PHE A 128 8.82 -6.12 -20.30
CA PHE A 128 8.57 -5.03 -21.24
C PHE A 128 9.77 -4.92 -22.18
#